data_AF-E3M857-F1
#
_entry.id   AF-E3M857-F1
#
_cell.length_a   1.000
_cell.length_b   1.000
_cell.length_c   1.000
_cell.angle_alpha   90.00
_cell.angle_beta   90.00
_cell.angle_gamma   90.00
#
_symmetry.space_group_name_H-M   'P 1'
#
loop_
_entity.id
_entity.type
_entity.pdbx_description
1 polymer ?
#
loop_
_entity_poly.entity_id
_entity_poly.type
_entity_poly.pdbx_seq_one_letter_code
_entity_poly.pdbx_strand_id
1 'polypeptide(L)'
;MSSSKFEFSLISTKTKNIAASLGMTAQSVRIAISRIVGVTVYGRYFNMSLMFYNDSVDRNALIHLDSNQPISAYLPYERRTVRPSTPFSFNNWLDHKAVFCYNKPPNVDFSEGSRQFEMESLKNVIKNVNQLVVSGENTEFRSRELLEHFKNANELTLGWNLFGEACEVQKFFIQNCNNLIFRDDVSLDDMLLVNSKSVELYRSISEKQFIQFLKHWIRGSNPRLQYMNLFIDTTDLVDGKVYLNGINWIETSEESKKEIRQKHGIDD
;
A
#
# COMPACT_ATOMS: atom_id res chain seq x y z
N MET A 1 -11.71 -37.85 -13.42
CA MET A 1 -12.19 -37.58 -12.05
C MET A 1 -13.14 -36.39 -12.12
N SER A 2 -14.29 -36.50 -11.47
CA SER A 2 -15.46 -35.65 -11.70
C SER A 2 -15.19 -34.18 -11.40
N SER A 3 -15.53 -33.33 -12.36
CA SER A 3 -15.76 -31.90 -12.16
C SER A 3 -16.94 -31.72 -11.20
N SER A 4 -16.65 -31.60 -9.91
CA SER A 4 -17.63 -31.08 -8.97
C SER A 4 -17.84 -29.61 -9.33
N LYS A 5 -18.98 -29.30 -9.96
CA LYS A 5 -19.53 -27.94 -10.05
C LYS A 5 -19.69 -27.43 -8.63
N PHE A 6 -18.67 -26.76 -8.11
CA PHE A 6 -18.79 -25.95 -6.91
C PHE A 6 -19.59 -24.71 -7.28
N GLU A 7 -20.92 -24.83 -7.27
CA GLU A 7 -21.86 -23.71 -7.22
C GLU A 7 -21.83 -23.11 -5.80
N PHE A 8 -20.66 -22.67 -5.35
CA PHE A 8 -20.62 -21.76 -4.23
C PHE A 8 -21.03 -20.39 -4.76
N SER A 9 -22.27 -20.01 -4.47
CA SER A 9 -22.60 -18.60 -4.34
C SER A 9 -21.67 -18.04 -3.27
N LEU A 10 -20.57 -17.39 -3.67
CA LEU A 10 -19.56 -16.79 -2.78
C LEU A 10 -20.25 -16.02 -1.65
N ILE A 11 -21.36 -15.38 -1.99
CA ILE A 11 -22.22 -14.49 -1.21
C ILE A 11 -23.34 -15.15 -0.40
N SER A 12 -23.44 -16.49 -0.34
CA SER A 12 -24.49 -17.14 0.46
C SER A 12 -24.17 -17.14 1.96
N THR A 13 -25.21 -17.08 2.82
CA THR A 13 -25.07 -17.30 4.27
C THR A 13 -24.36 -18.62 4.57
N LYS A 14 -24.55 -19.63 3.71
CA LYS A 14 -23.85 -20.91 3.78
C LYS A 14 -22.33 -20.74 3.60
N THR A 15 -21.89 -19.96 2.62
CA THR A 15 -20.46 -19.67 2.40
C THR A 15 -19.87 -18.89 3.58
N LYS A 16 -20.61 -17.91 4.12
CA LYS A 16 -20.21 -17.18 5.33
C LYS A 16 -20.02 -18.12 6.52
N ASN A 17 -20.97 -19.03 6.75
CA ASN A 17 -20.89 -20.01 7.84
C ASN A 17 -19.74 -21.00 7.63
N ILE A 18 -19.49 -21.43 6.40
CA ILE A 18 -18.36 -22.30 6.05
C ILE A 18 -17.04 -21.57 6.32
N ALA A 19 -16.86 -20.35 5.79
CA ALA A 19 -15.65 -19.55 5.99
C ALA A 19 -15.38 -19.33 7.48
N ALA A 20 -16.43 -19.01 8.26
CA ALA A 20 -16.32 -18.87 9.72
C ALA A 20 -15.93 -20.19 10.39
N SER A 21 -16.56 -21.32 10.03
CA SER A 21 -16.25 -22.64 10.61
C SER A 21 -14.83 -23.14 10.30
N LEU A 22 -14.29 -22.74 9.15
CA LEU A 22 -12.92 -23.06 8.73
C LEU A 22 -11.89 -22.07 9.29
N GLY A 23 -12.31 -21.08 10.09
CA GLY A 23 -11.42 -20.05 10.61
C GLY A 23 -10.79 -19.17 9.52
N MET A 24 -11.45 -19.02 8.38
CA MET A 24 -10.98 -18.21 7.26
C MET A 24 -11.16 -16.72 7.55
N THR A 25 -10.25 -16.16 8.34
CA THR A 25 -10.20 -14.74 8.67
C THR A 25 -9.20 -14.02 7.76
N ALA A 26 -9.63 -12.92 7.14
CA ALA A 26 -8.72 -12.06 6.39
C ALA A 26 -7.87 -11.20 7.32
N GLN A 27 -6.60 -11.07 6.98
CA GLN A 27 -5.62 -10.21 7.65
C GLN A 27 -5.65 -8.80 7.04
N SER A 28 -5.79 -8.70 5.72
CA SER A 28 -5.90 -7.44 5.01
C SER A 28 -6.73 -7.59 3.73
N VAL A 29 -7.24 -6.46 3.24
CA VAL A 29 -7.90 -6.36 1.93
C VAL A 29 -7.20 -5.27 1.15
N ARG A 30 -6.77 -5.56 -0.08
CA ARG A 30 -6.19 -4.60 -1.01
C ARG A 30 -7.16 -4.32 -2.15
N ILE A 31 -7.39 -3.05 -2.44
CA ILE A 31 -8.13 -2.59 -3.62
C ILE A 31 -7.11 -1.88 -4.53
N ALA A 32 -6.80 -2.47 -5.68
CA ALA A 32 -5.93 -1.88 -6.69
C ALA A 32 -6.78 -1.28 -7.81
N ILE A 33 -6.60 0.00 -8.07
CA ILE A 33 -7.36 0.80 -9.04
C ILE A 33 -6.36 1.29 -10.08
N SER A 34 -6.53 0.80 -11.30
CA SER A 34 -5.67 1.08 -12.45
C SER A 34 -6.55 1.22 -13.70
N ARG A 35 -6.23 0.54 -14.80
CA ARG A 35 -7.16 0.33 -15.92
C ARG A 35 -8.25 -0.70 -15.60
N ILE A 36 -8.06 -1.47 -14.52
CA ILE A 36 -9.04 -2.40 -13.97
C ILE A 36 -9.16 -2.15 -12.47
N VAL A 37 -10.16 -2.75 -11.83
CA VAL A 37 -10.23 -2.78 -10.36
C VAL A 37 -9.98 -4.18 -9.87
N GLY A 38 -8.89 -4.37 -9.13
CA GLY A 38 -8.55 -5.62 -8.45
C GLY A 38 -8.89 -5.53 -6.97
N VAL A 39 -9.62 -6.51 -6.45
CA VAL A 39 -9.85 -6.68 -5.01
C VAL A 39 -9.20 -7.98 -4.57
N THR A 40 -8.20 -7.87 -3.69
CA THR A 40 -7.51 -9.03 -3.12
C THR A 40 -7.72 -9.10 -1.62
N VAL A 41 -8.22 -10.23 -1.15
CA VAL A 41 -8.34 -10.58 0.27
C VAL A 41 -7.18 -11.49 0.64
N TYR A 42 -6.36 -11.05 1.59
CA TYR A 42 -5.25 -11.83 2.13
C TYR A 42 -5.67 -12.45 3.45
N GLY A 43 -5.63 -13.77 3.54
CA GLY A 43 -5.77 -14.53 4.76
C GLY A 43 -4.49 -15.30 5.08
N ARG A 44 -4.40 -15.84 6.28
CA ARG A 44 -3.20 -16.56 6.74
C ARG A 44 -2.81 -17.74 5.83
N TYR A 45 -3.80 -18.40 5.25
CA TYR A 45 -3.62 -19.63 4.46
C TYR A 45 -4.31 -19.57 3.09
N PHE A 46 -4.81 -18.40 2.70
CA PHE A 46 -5.52 -18.25 1.44
C PHE A 46 -5.40 -16.81 0.93
N ASN A 47 -5.37 -16.66 -0.39
CA ASN A 47 -5.52 -15.38 -1.06
C ASN A 47 -6.66 -15.50 -2.06
N MET A 48 -7.56 -14.53 -2.08
CA MET A 48 -8.64 -14.45 -3.06
C MET A 48 -8.51 -13.15 -3.83
N SER A 49 -8.49 -13.22 -5.16
CA SER A 49 -8.43 -12.03 -6.01
C SER A 49 -9.61 -12.01 -6.98
N LEU A 50 -10.28 -10.87 -7.06
CA LEU A 50 -11.36 -10.58 -8.00
C LEU A 50 -10.94 -9.38 -8.86
N MET A 51 -11.15 -9.47 -10.17
CA MET A 51 -10.91 -8.38 -11.10
C MET A 51 -12.23 -7.91 -11.71
N PHE A 52 -12.40 -6.59 -11.79
CA PHE A 52 -13.58 -5.92 -12.32
C PHE A 52 -13.14 -4.96 -13.42
N TYR A 53 -14.09 -4.64 -14.32
CA TYR A 53 -13.86 -3.73 -15.45
C TYR A 53 -12.73 -4.19 -16.41
N ASN A 54 -12.48 -5.50 -16.49
CA ASN A 54 -11.45 -6.07 -17.37
C ASN A 54 -11.73 -5.83 -18.87
N ASP A 55 -13.00 -5.68 -19.23
CA ASP A 55 -13.47 -5.53 -20.60
C ASP A 55 -13.95 -4.09 -20.90
N SER A 56 -13.48 -3.06 -20.18
CA SER A 56 -13.89 -1.67 -20.45
C SER A 56 -13.40 -1.23 -21.83
N VAL A 57 -14.28 -1.34 -22.83
CA VAL A 57 -13.97 -1.06 -24.25
C VAL A 57 -13.90 0.44 -24.52
N ASP A 58 -14.66 1.24 -23.78
CA ASP A 58 -14.67 2.69 -23.94
C ASP A 58 -13.64 3.35 -23.03
N ARG A 59 -12.49 3.72 -23.62
CA ARG A 59 -11.41 4.42 -22.90
C ARG A 59 -11.74 5.87 -22.57
N ASN A 60 -12.82 6.41 -23.10
CA ASN A 60 -13.22 7.82 -22.90
C ASN A 60 -14.40 7.96 -21.94
N ALA A 61 -15.12 6.88 -21.63
CA ALA A 61 -16.21 6.92 -20.67
C ALA A 61 -15.68 6.96 -19.23
N LEU A 62 -16.14 7.95 -18.46
CA LEU A 62 -15.88 8.03 -17.04
C LEU A 62 -16.68 6.94 -16.30
N ILE A 63 -15.99 6.10 -15.53
CA ILE A 63 -16.57 4.95 -14.84
C ILE A 63 -16.99 5.34 -13.42
N HIS A 64 -18.26 5.15 -13.10
CA HIS A 64 -18.81 5.32 -11.75
C HIS A 64 -18.77 3.99 -10.97
N LEU A 65 -17.86 3.89 -10.01
CA LEU A 65 -17.67 2.69 -9.17
C LEU A 65 -18.82 2.43 -8.19
N ASP A 66 -19.58 3.46 -7.85
CA ASP A 66 -20.76 3.41 -6.98
C ASP A 66 -22.04 3.04 -7.73
N SER A 67 -21.94 2.75 -9.04
CA SER A 67 -23.07 2.31 -9.84
C SER A 67 -23.73 1.07 -9.25
N ASN A 68 -25.05 1.09 -9.15
CA ASN A 68 -25.86 -0.06 -8.75
C ASN A 68 -26.03 -1.08 -9.88
N GLN A 69 -25.42 -0.85 -11.05
CA GLN A 69 -25.50 -1.78 -12.16
C GLN A 69 -24.75 -3.09 -11.83
N PRO A 70 -25.31 -4.24 -12.21
CA PRO A 70 -24.65 -5.52 -12.02
C PRO A 70 -23.31 -5.60 -12.77
N ILE A 71 -22.29 -6.10 -12.09
CA ILE A 71 -20.96 -6.32 -12.66
C ILE A 71 -20.49 -7.76 -12.43
N SER A 72 -19.84 -8.32 -13.44
CA SER A 72 -19.19 -9.63 -13.34
C SER A 72 -17.79 -9.49 -12.76
N ALA A 73 -17.37 -10.47 -11.97
CA ALA A 73 -16.01 -10.55 -11.45
C ALA A 73 -15.21 -11.60 -12.23
N TYR A 74 -13.98 -11.28 -12.61
CA TYR A 74 -13.03 -12.24 -13.19
C TYR A 74 -12.13 -12.81 -12.09
N LEU A 75 -12.03 -14.14 -12.04
CA LEU A 75 -11.13 -14.87 -11.15
C LEU A 75 -9.86 -15.22 -11.93
N PRO A 76 -8.73 -14.52 -11.69
CA PRO A 76 -7.52 -14.68 -12.49
C PRO A 76 -6.90 -16.08 -12.35
N TYR A 77 -6.91 -16.65 -11.16
CA TYR A 77 -6.34 -17.99 -10.90
C TYR A 77 -7.11 -19.11 -11.60
N GLU A 78 -8.43 -18.97 -11.70
CA GLU A 78 -9.30 -19.96 -12.35
C GLU A 78 -9.55 -19.63 -13.82
N ARG A 79 -9.04 -18.48 -14.30
CA ARG A 79 -9.24 -17.95 -15.65
C ARG A 79 -10.71 -17.98 -16.08
N ARG A 80 -11.61 -17.63 -15.16
CA ARG A 80 -13.05 -17.65 -15.40
C ARG A 80 -13.74 -16.38 -14.93
N THR A 81 -14.74 -15.96 -15.69
CA THR A 81 -15.66 -14.91 -15.28
C THR A 81 -16.77 -15.52 -14.44
N VAL A 82 -16.91 -15.07 -13.20
CA VAL A 82 -18.02 -15.41 -12.33
C VAL A 82 -19.15 -14.43 -12.59
N ARG A 83 -20.24 -14.97 -13.10
CA ARG A 83 -21.53 -14.30 -13.12
C ARG A 83 -22.33 -14.80 -11.91
N PRO A 84 -22.48 -13.99 -10.87
CA PRO A 84 -23.28 -14.39 -9.74
C PRO A 84 -24.72 -14.64 -10.20
N SER A 85 -25.37 -15.65 -9.62
CA SER A 85 -26.77 -15.98 -9.92
C SER A 85 -27.74 -14.84 -9.61
N THR A 86 -27.33 -13.95 -8.71
CA THR A 86 -28.01 -12.70 -8.37
C THR A 86 -27.17 -11.54 -8.92
N PRO A 87 -27.77 -10.54 -9.58
CA PRO A 87 -27.02 -9.39 -10.08
C PRO A 87 -26.39 -8.58 -8.92
N PHE A 88 -25.08 -8.36 -8.93
CA PHE A 88 -24.35 -7.60 -7.89
C PHE A 88 -23.65 -6.37 -8.45
N SER A 89 -23.85 -5.22 -7.80
CA SER A 89 -23.01 -4.04 -8.00
C SER A 89 -21.64 -4.24 -7.37
N PHE A 90 -20.69 -3.35 -7.69
CA PHE A 90 -19.36 -3.39 -7.09
C PHE A 90 -19.39 -3.20 -5.56
N ASN A 91 -20.27 -2.33 -5.05
CA ASN A 91 -20.49 -2.16 -3.62
C ASN A 91 -20.88 -3.49 -2.93
N ASN A 92 -21.80 -4.24 -3.54
CA ASN A 92 -22.22 -5.54 -3.01
C ASN A 92 -21.05 -6.54 -2.96
N TRP A 93 -20.13 -6.48 -3.94
CA TRP A 93 -18.90 -7.27 -3.93
C TRP A 93 -17.92 -6.83 -2.84
N LEU A 94 -17.78 -5.53 -2.56
CA LEU A 94 -16.91 -5.04 -1.50
C LEU A 94 -17.42 -5.36 -0.10
N ASP A 95 -18.73 -5.29 0.13
CA ASP A 95 -19.35 -5.68 1.39
C ASP A 95 -19.09 -7.16 1.73
N HIS A 96 -18.80 -7.96 0.71
CA HIS A 96 -18.46 -9.37 0.86
C HIS A 96 -17.17 -9.63 1.66
N LYS A 97 -16.30 -8.62 1.86
CA LYS A 97 -15.16 -8.75 2.78
C LYS A 97 -15.59 -9.19 4.19
N ALA A 98 -16.83 -8.91 4.59
CA ALA A 98 -17.42 -9.36 5.84
C ALA A 98 -17.53 -10.89 5.96
N VAL A 99 -17.54 -11.65 4.85
CA VAL A 99 -17.50 -13.13 4.87
C VAL A 99 -16.21 -13.65 5.47
N PHE A 100 -15.10 -12.93 5.29
CA PHE A 100 -13.80 -13.26 5.86
C PHE A 100 -13.56 -12.59 7.22
N CYS A 101 -14.63 -12.22 7.92
CA CYS A 101 -14.60 -11.53 9.21
C CYS A 101 -13.74 -10.24 9.21
N TYR A 102 -13.64 -9.56 8.06
CA TYR A 102 -12.85 -8.35 7.92
C TYR A 102 -13.71 -7.09 8.09
N ASN A 103 -13.37 -6.29 9.09
CA ASN A 103 -14.08 -5.05 9.45
C ASN A 103 -13.16 -3.82 9.47
N LYS A 104 -11.89 -3.96 9.10
CA LYS A 104 -10.92 -2.86 9.07
C LYS A 104 -11.00 -2.09 7.73
N PRO A 105 -10.52 -0.84 7.67
CA PRO A 105 -10.35 -0.14 6.39
C PRO A 105 -9.37 -0.90 5.47
N PRO A 106 -9.66 -1.01 4.16
CA PRO A 106 -8.77 -1.67 3.21
C PRO A 106 -7.50 -0.85 2.94
N ASN A 107 -6.50 -1.52 2.38
CA ASN A 107 -5.36 -0.89 1.73
C ASN A 107 -5.77 -0.57 0.29
N VAL A 108 -5.49 0.64 -0.18
CA VAL A 108 -5.93 1.10 -1.51
C VAL A 108 -4.73 1.60 -2.30
N ASP A 109 -4.66 1.16 -3.54
CA ASP A 109 -3.59 1.50 -4.47
C ASP A 109 -4.16 2.13 -5.73
N PHE A 110 -3.76 3.35 -6.01
CA PHE A 110 -4.03 4.06 -7.25
C PHE A 110 -2.79 4.03 -8.12
N SER A 111 -2.92 3.47 -9.33
CA SER A 111 -1.83 3.39 -10.32
C SER A 111 -2.30 3.88 -11.69
N GLU A 112 -1.46 3.71 -12.71
CA GLU A 112 -1.75 4.17 -14.09
C GLU A 112 -3.10 3.64 -14.59
N GLY A 113 -3.89 4.53 -15.19
CA GLY A 113 -5.24 4.23 -15.68
C GLY A 113 -6.37 4.54 -14.69
N SER A 114 -6.07 4.75 -13.40
CA SER A 114 -7.09 5.05 -12.37
C SER A 114 -7.91 6.31 -12.64
N ARG A 115 -7.42 7.22 -13.50
CA ARG A 115 -8.11 8.44 -13.94
C ARG A 115 -9.45 8.17 -14.64
N GLN A 116 -9.66 6.96 -15.19
CA GLN A 116 -10.94 6.61 -15.83
C GLN A 116 -12.09 6.49 -14.83
N PHE A 117 -11.80 6.35 -13.53
CA PHE A 117 -12.82 6.24 -12.49
C PHE A 117 -13.16 7.63 -11.93
N GLU A 118 -14.44 7.94 -11.84
CA GLU A 118 -14.95 9.22 -11.35
C GLU A 118 -14.62 9.41 -9.86
N MET A 119 -14.25 10.64 -9.45
CA MET A 119 -13.77 10.84 -8.08
C MET A 119 -14.84 10.59 -7.03
N GLU A 120 -16.02 11.17 -7.17
CA GLU A 120 -17.04 11.07 -6.12
C GLU A 120 -17.46 9.62 -5.94
N SER A 121 -17.54 8.85 -7.03
CA SER A 121 -17.77 7.41 -6.97
C SER A 121 -16.70 6.66 -6.17
N LEU A 122 -15.42 7.03 -6.29
CA LEU A 122 -14.32 6.45 -5.51
C LEU A 122 -14.46 6.78 -4.02
N LYS A 123 -14.73 8.06 -3.71
CA LYS A 123 -14.94 8.54 -2.34
C LYS A 123 -16.11 7.81 -1.67
N ASN A 124 -17.22 7.65 -2.38
CA ASN A 124 -18.44 6.98 -1.92
C ASN A 124 -18.21 5.50 -1.58
N VAL A 125 -17.42 4.81 -2.39
CA VAL A 125 -17.22 3.36 -2.31
C VAL A 125 -16.17 2.99 -1.26
N ILE A 126 -15.03 3.69 -1.26
CA ILE A 126 -13.87 3.32 -0.44
C ILE A 126 -14.04 3.83 0.99
N LYS A 127 -14.60 5.05 1.15
CA LYS A 127 -14.89 5.76 2.42
C LYS A 127 -13.67 6.02 3.31
N ASN A 128 -12.99 4.98 3.78
CA ASN A 128 -11.82 5.04 4.66
C ASN A 128 -10.75 4.06 4.18
N VAL A 129 -9.48 4.39 4.40
CA VAL A 129 -8.34 3.56 4.02
C VAL A 129 -7.40 3.35 5.20
N ASN A 130 -6.79 2.18 5.29
CA ASN A 130 -5.72 1.93 6.27
C ASN A 130 -4.37 2.33 5.69
N GLN A 131 -4.08 1.85 4.48
CA GLN A 131 -2.90 2.23 3.71
C GLN A 131 -3.36 2.86 2.40
N LEU A 132 -2.75 4.00 2.04
CA LEU A 132 -2.93 4.62 0.75
C LEU A 132 -1.63 4.51 -0.05
N VAL A 133 -1.71 3.93 -1.24
CA VAL A 133 -0.63 3.91 -2.22
C VAL A 133 -1.06 4.78 -3.38
N VAL A 134 -0.28 5.81 -3.68
CA VAL A 134 -0.46 6.63 -4.88
C VAL A 134 0.80 6.48 -5.74
N SER A 135 0.63 5.77 -6.84
CA SER A 135 1.68 5.44 -7.79
C SER A 135 1.24 5.73 -9.22
N GLY A 136 2.18 5.64 -10.16
CA GLY A 136 1.91 5.85 -11.58
C GLY A 136 1.72 7.30 -11.99
N GLU A 137 1.51 7.51 -13.28
CA GLU A 137 1.34 8.83 -13.90
C GLU A 137 -0.08 9.35 -13.66
N ASN A 138 -0.42 9.68 -12.41
CA ASN A 138 -1.60 10.50 -12.10
C ASN A 138 -1.29 11.98 -12.38
N THR A 139 -2.31 12.81 -12.65
CA THR A 139 -2.07 14.26 -12.75
C THR A 139 -1.84 14.79 -11.34
N GLU A 140 -1.06 15.85 -11.20
CA GLU A 140 -0.84 16.51 -9.90
C GLU A 140 -2.18 16.81 -9.19
N PHE A 141 -3.14 17.38 -9.93
CA PHE A 141 -4.49 17.66 -9.44
C PHE A 141 -5.17 16.41 -8.87
N ARG A 142 -5.10 15.29 -9.59
CA ARG A 142 -5.72 14.03 -9.17
C ARG A 142 -5.05 13.45 -7.93
N SER A 143 -3.72 13.49 -7.90
CA SER A 143 -2.92 13.05 -6.75
C SER A 143 -3.26 13.86 -5.51
N ARG A 144 -3.35 15.19 -5.62
CA ARG A 144 -3.74 16.09 -4.53
C ARG A 144 -5.13 15.75 -4.00
N GLU A 145 -6.08 15.52 -4.90
CA GLU A 145 -7.46 15.20 -4.54
C GLU A 145 -7.57 13.86 -3.78
N LEU A 146 -6.82 12.84 -4.20
CA LEU A 146 -6.73 11.54 -3.51
C LEU A 146 -6.11 11.69 -2.12
N LEU A 147 -4.99 12.39 -2.03
CA LEU A 147 -4.24 12.57 -0.79
C LEU A 147 -5.03 13.39 0.24
N GLU A 148 -5.74 14.43 -0.18
CA GLU A 148 -6.57 15.24 0.72
C GLU A 148 -7.78 14.45 1.23
N HIS A 149 -8.44 13.68 0.36
CA HIS A 149 -9.61 12.89 0.75
C HIS A 149 -9.24 11.74 1.70
N PHE A 150 -8.12 11.05 1.43
CA PHE A 150 -7.66 9.90 2.20
C PHE A 150 -6.56 10.22 3.22
N LYS A 151 -6.45 11.48 3.66
CA LYS A 151 -5.39 11.96 4.57
C LYS A 151 -5.30 11.27 5.93
N ASN A 152 -6.36 10.58 6.35
CA ASN A 152 -6.40 9.86 7.62
C ASN A 152 -5.88 8.42 7.52
N ALA A 153 -5.26 8.04 6.40
CA ALA A 153 -4.58 6.76 6.27
C ALA A 153 -3.51 6.60 7.36
N ASN A 154 -3.42 5.41 7.95
CA ASN A 154 -2.36 5.09 8.88
C ASN A 154 -1.00 4.98 8.19
N GLU A 155 -1.01 4.57 6.93
CA GLU A 155 0.18 4.31 6.13
C GLU A 155 0.06 4.99 4.77
N LEU A 156 1.15 5.62 4.33
CA LEU A 156 1.21 6.32 3.05
C LEU A 156 2.37 5.79 2.23
N THR A 157 2.12 5.49 0.96
CA THR A 157 3.15 5.13 -0.02
C THR A 157 3.04 6.05 -1.22
N LEU A 158 4.11 6.77 -1.51
CA LEU A 158 4.24 7.60 -2.71
C LEU A 158 5.28 6.97 -3.64
N GLY A 159 4.86 6.67 -4.87
CA GLY A 159 5.72 6.01 -5.86
C GLY A 159 6.83 6.90 -6.44
N TRP A 160 6.65 8.22 -6.38
CA TRP A 160 7.58 9.25 -6.87
C TRP A 160 7.09 10.63 -6.37
N ASN A 161 7.83 11.71 -6.61
CA ASN A 161 7.39 13.08 -6.31
C ASN A 161 6.27 13.53 -7.26
N LEU A 162 5.02 13.38 -6.81
CA LEU A 162 3.80 13.64 -7.59
C LEU A 162 3.57 15.11 -7.99
N PHE A 163 4.37 16.06 -7.48
CA PHE A 163 4.11 17.49 -7.59
C PHE A 163 5.19 18.28 -8.36
N GLY A 164 6.31 17.65 -8.71
CA GLY A 164 7.46 18.32 -9.34
C GLY A 164 8.21 19.30 -8.41
N GLU A 165 7.50 19.97 -7.51
CA GLU A 165 8.03 20.84 -6.46
C GLU A 165 8.29 20.05 -5.17
N ALA A 166 9.50 20.17 -4.62
CA ALA A 166 9.88 19.46 -3.39
C ALA A 166 9.04 19.89 -2.16
N CYS A 167 8.65 21.17 -2.08
CA CYS A 167 7.89 21.69 -0.95
C CYS A 167 6.50 21.05 -0.81
N GLU A 168 5.88 20.63 -1.92
CA GLU A 168 4.55 20.01 -1.90
C GLU A 168 4.62 18.59 -1.36
N VAL A 169 5.63 17.80 -1.75
CA VAL A 169 5.80 16.43 -1.23
C VAL A 169 6.22 16.43 0.25
N GLN A 170 7.02 17.41 0.66
CA GLN A 170 7.47 17.58 2.05
C GLN A 170 6.31 17.75 3.05
N LYS A 171 5.16 18.29 2.62
CA LYS A 171 3.94 18.35 3.45
C LYS A 171 3.51 16.98 3.96
N PHE A 172 3.78 15.91 3.21
CA PHE A 172 3.46 14.54 3.60
C PHE A 172 4.51 13.91 4.52
N PHE A 173 5.76 14.39 4.51
CA PHE A 173 6.79 13.95 5.45
C PHE A 173 6.54 14.45 6.87
N ILE A 174 6.03 15.69 6.99
CA ILE A 174 5.70 16.32 8.29
C ILE A 174 4.42 15.73 8.90
N GLN A 175 3.56 15.11 8.09
CA GLN A 175 2.32 14.50 8.56
C GLN A 175 2.57 13.33 9.51
N ASN A 176 1.76 13.28 10.55
CA ASN A 176 1.78 12.24 11.57
C ASN A 176 1.17 10.92 11.05
N CYS A 177 1.90 10.15 10.23
CA CYS A 177 1.51 8.79 9.86
C CYS A 177 2.23 7.72 10.71
N ASN A 178 1.77 6.47 10.66
CA ASN A 178 2.48 5.36 11.29
C ASN A 178 3.63 4.88 10.40
N ASN A 179 3.36 4.63 9.11
CA ASN A 179 4.37 4.22 8.14
C ASN A 179 4.35 5.13 6.91
N LEU A 180 5.54 5.53 6.44
CA LEU A 180 5.73 6.30 5.22
C LEU A 180 6.66 5.52 4.29
N ILE A 181 6.25 5.30 3.05
CA ILE A 181 7.09 4.71 2.02
C ILE A 181 7.27 5.74 0.90
N PHE A 182 8.50 6.06 0.56
CA PHE A 182 8.84 7.01 -0.49
C PHE A 182 9.86 6.40 -1.45
N ARG A 183 9.54 6.44 -2.75
CA ARG A 183 10.32 5.76 -3.81
C ARG A 183 11.07 6.69 -4.75
N ASP A 184 11.12 7.98 -4.43
CA ASP A 184 11.93 8.97 -5.14
C ASP A 184 13.17 9.39 -4.35
N ASP A 185 14.00 10.21 -4.98
CA ASP A 185 15.19 10.77 -4.37
C ASP A 185 14.82 11.66 -3.18
N VAL A 186 15.64 11.60 -2.13
CA VAL A 186 15.46 12.36 -0.91
C VAL A 186 16.73 13.12 -0.54
N SER A 187 16.55 14.35 -0.10
CA SER A 187 17.60 15.14 0.52
C SER A 187 17.73 14.83 2.02
N LEU A 188 18.80 15.33 2.65
CA LEU A 188 18.91 15.28 4.11
C LEU A 188 17.76 16.04 4.78
N ASP A 189 17.36 17.18 4.23
CA ASP A 189 16.27 17.99 4.78
C ASP A 189 14.94 17.23 4.73
N ASP A 190 14.67 16.50 3.63
CA ASP A 190 13.50 15.64 3.53
C ASP A 190 13.46 14.57 4.62
N MET A 191 14.60 13.92 4.89
CA MET A 191 14.71 12.93 5.96
C MET A 191 14.47 13.55 7.34
N LEU A 192 14.95 14.77 7.59
CA LEU A 192 14.76 15.49 8.85
C LEU A 192 13.32 15.97 9.07
N LEU A 193 12.53 16.11 8.00
CA LEU A 193 11.11 16.44 8.08
C LEU A 193 10.21 15.24 8.41
N VAL A 194 10.72 14.00 8.29
CA VAL A 194 9.94 12.78 8.53
C VAL A 194 9.42 12.73 9.96
N ASN A 195 8.10 12.66 10.10
CA ASN A 195 7.40 12.61 11.38
C ASN A 195 6.57 11.31 11.57
N SER A 196 6.90 10.27 10.79
CA SER A 196 6.31 8.95 10.90
C SER A 196 6.96 8.10 12.00
N LYS A 197 6.35 6.96 12.36
CA LYS A 197 6.99 5.98 13.26
C LYS A 197 7.98 5.08 12.52
N SER A 198 7.64 4.75 11.27
CA SER A 198 8.46 3.96 10.36
C SER A 198 8.56 4.68 9.02
N VAL A 199 9.72 4.60 8.39
CA VAL A 199 9.92 5.11 7.03
C VAL A 199 10.75 4.15 6.19
N GLU A 200 10.36 3.98 4.93
CA GLU A 200 11.10 3.22 3.92
C GLU A 200 11.43 4.11 2.73
N LEU A 201 12.73 4.26 2.45
CA LEU A 201 13.28 5.11 1.40
C LEU A 201 14.00 4.21 0.37
N TYR A 202 13.48 4.15 -0.84
CA TYR A 202 13.97 3.19 -1.85
C TYR A 202 15.13 3.70 -2.70
N ARG A 203 15.36 5.01 -2.72
CA ARG A 203 16.52 5.58 -3.43
C ARG A 203 17.73 5.61 -2.52
N SER A 204 18.87 5.27 -3.11
CA SER A 204 20.14 5.28 -2.40
C SER A 204 20.51 6.69 -2.00
N ILE A 205 20.90 6.88 -0.74
CA ILE A 205 21.49 8.13 -0.26
C ILE A 205 23.00 7.99 -0.19
N SER A 206 23.71 9.11 -0.23
CA SER A 206 25.14 9.10 0.03
C SER A 206 25.42 8.73 1.49
N GLU A 207 26.55 8.08 1.74
CA GLU A 207 27.05 7.82 3.10
C GLU A 207 27.12 9.12 3.93
N LYS A 208 27.57 10.21 3.33
CA LYS A 208 27.63 11.53 3.98
C LYS A 208 26.26 11.98 4.50
N GLN A 209 25.21 11.85 3.68
CA GLN A 209 23.83 12.18 4.10
C GLN A 209 23.37 11.27 5.24
N PHE A 210 23.64 9.96 5.16
CA PHE A 210 23.29 9.01 6.20
C PHE A 210 23.92 9.38 7.56
N ILE A 211 25.23 9.64 7.59
CA ILE A 211 25.91 10.05 8.83
C ILE A 211 25.37 11.37 9.37
N GLN A 212 25.11 12.35 8.50
CA GLN A 212 24.54 13.62 8.94
C GLN A 212 23.16 13.39 9.59
N PHE A 213 22.28 12.64 8.92
CA PHE A 213 20.98 12.27 9.46
C PHE A 213 21.11 11.56 10.81
N LEU A 214 21.98 10.55 10.92
CA LEU A 214 22.19 9.80 12.14
C LEU A 214 22.65 10.69 13.32
N LYS A 215 23.56 11.65 13.06
CA LYS A 215 23.98 12.65 14.05
C LYS A 215 22.83 13.52 14.53
N HIS A 216 21.92 13.92 13.64
CA HIS A 216 20.71 14.66 14.00
C HIS A 216 19.73 13.81 14.80
N TRP A 217 19.51 12.56 14.38
CA TRP A 217 18.58 11.65 15.04
C TRP A 217 19.02 11.30 16.47
N ILE A 218 20.32 11.01 16.68
CA ILE A 218 20.90 10.78 18.03
C ILE A 218 20.73 11.99 18.95
N ARG A 219 20.72 13.21 18.39
CA ARG A 219 20.49 14.47 19.12
C ARG A 219 19.01 14.78 19.37
N GLY A 220 18.09 13.90 18.96
CA GLY A 220 16.66 14.04 19.20
C GLY A 220 15.85 14.59 18.02
N SER A 221 16.42 14.68 16.82
CA SER A 221 15.61 14.92 15.61
C SER A 221 14.61 13.77 15.39
N ASN A 222 13.54 14.01 14.62
CA ASN A 222 12.56 13.00 14.24
C ASN A 222 12.03 12.17 15.44
N PRO A 223 11.47 12.80 16.49
CA PRO A 223 11.21 12.14 17.79
C PRO A 223 10.18 11.00 17.73
N ARG A 224 9.38 10.91 16.68
CA ARG A 224 8.43 9.81 16.45
C ARG A 224 9.06 8.61 15.75
N LEU A 225 10.18 8.81 15.05
CA LEU A 225 10.80 7.79 14.21
C LEU A 225 11.43 6.69 15.08
N GLN A 226 10.98 5.46 14.84
CA GLN A 226 11.45 4.25 15.52
C GLN A 226 12.20 3.33 14.57
N TYR A 227 11.79 3.29 13.29
CA TYR A 227 12.36 2.41 12.26
C TYR A 227 12.59 3.20 10.97
N MET A 228 13.75 3.01 10.36
CA MET A 228 14.08 3.58 9.06
C MET A 228 14.77 2.51 8.22
N ASN A 229 14.24 2.24 7.04
CA ASN A 229 14.85 1.40 6.01
C ASN A 229 15.31 2.29 4.85
N LEU A 230 16.58 2.17 4.45
CA LEU A 230 17.17 2.94 3.37
C LEU A 230 18.31 2.17 2.72
N PHE A 231 18.66 2.58 1.50
CA PHE A 231 19.84 2.11 0.79
C PHE A 231 20.94 3.17 0.87
N ILE A 232 22.18 2.75 1.09
CA ILE A 232 23.35 3.64 1.08
C ILE A 232 24.16 3.32 -0.16
N ASP A 233 24.48 4.35 -0.96
CA ASP A 233 25.42 4.21 -2.06
C ASP A 233 26.84 4.05 -1.50
N THR A 234 27.47 2.92 -1.85
CA THR A 234 28.80 2.52 -1.37
C THR A 234 29.91 2.78 -2.40
N THR A 235 29.64 3.52 -3.47
CA THR A 235 30.64 3.79 -4.52
C THR A 235 31.77 4.71 -4.05
N ASP A 236 31.50 5.65 -3.14
CA ASP A 236 32.48 6.60 -2.59
C ASP A 236 33.07 6.17 -1.22
N LEU A 237 33.01 4.87 -0.90
CA LEU A 237 33.32 4.32 0.43
C LEU A 237 34.84 4.23 0.66
N VAL A 238 35.49 5.39 0.82
CA VAL A 238 36.95 5.44 1.01
C VAL A 238 37.33 5.19 2.47
N ASP A 239 36.49 5.55 3.45
CA ASP A 239 36.68 5.17 4.86
C ASP A 239 35.45 5.49 5.73
N GLY A 240 34.43 4.63 5.72
CA GLY A 240 33.19 4.87 6.48
C GLY A 240 33.39 5.03 7.99
N LYS A 241 34.52 4.56 8.52
CA LYS A 241 34.89 4.73 9.93
C LYS A 241 35.19 6.19 10.28
N VAL A 242 35.71 6.99 9.34
CA VAL A 242 35.99 8.42 9.54
C VAL A 242 34.71 9.20 9.81
N TYR A 243 33.60 8.83 9.18
CA TYR A 243 32.34 9.55 9.29
C TYR A 243 31.54 9.18 10.55
N LEU A 244 31.74 7.97 11.08
CA LEU A 244 31.18 7.52 12.36
C LEU A 244 31.90 8.10 13.59
N ASN A 245 32.94 8.93 13.39
CA ASN A 245 33.60 9.64 14.48
C ASN A 245 32.60 10.46 15.31
N GLY A 246 32.62 10.22 16.62
CA GLY A 246 31.70 10.84 17.58
C GLY A 246 30.35 10.12 17.75
N ILE A 247 30.16 8.98 17.11
CA ILE A 247 29.02 8.08 17.32
C ILE A 247 29.55 6.82 18.03
N ASN A 248 28.87 6.37 19.07
CA ASN A 248 29.19 5.07 19.69
C ASN A 248 28.66 3.97 18.78
N TRP A 249 29.56 3.17 18.20
CA TRP A 249 29.22 2.06 17.32
C TRP A 249 30.07 0.83 17.64
N ILE A 250 29.57 -0.36 17.28
CA ILE A 250 30.25 -1.64 17.47
C ILE A 250 30.18 -2.42 16.15
N GLU A 251 31.32 -2.89 15.66
CA GLU A 251 31.37 -3.81 14.52
C GLU A 251 30.81 -5.17 14.96
N THR A 252 29.87 -5.73 14.18
CA THR A 252 29.12 -6.93 14.57
C THR A 252 29.28 -8.02 13.51
N SER A 253 29.42 -9.28 13.91
CA SER A 253 29.56 -10.42 12.99
C SER A 253 28.27 -10.69 12.20
N GLU A 254 28.38 -11.43 11.08
CA GLU A 254 27.20 -11.79 10.27
C GLU A 254 26.18 -12.62 11.05
N GLU A 255 26.64 -13.50 11.94
CA GLU A 255 25.75 -14.28 12.80
C GLU A 255 24.93 -13.38 13.72
N SER A 256 25.57 -12.38 14.33
CA SER A 256 24.92 -11.42 15.21
C SER A 256 23.99 -10.46 14.43
N LYS A 257 24.36 -10.08 13.19
CA LYS A 257 23.45 -9.33 12.30
C LYS A 257 22.19 -10.14 12.00
N LYS A 258 22.34 -11.43 11.73
CA LYS A 258 21.21 -12.34 11.47
C LYS A 258 20.29 -12.46 12.68
N GLU A 259 20.84 -12.57 13.89
CA GLU A 259 20.04 -12.57 15.12
C GLU A 259 19.27 -11.25 15.32
N ILE A 260 19.91 -10.10 15.09
CA ILE A 260 19.26 -8.79 15.16
C ILE A 260 18.13 -8.70 14.13
N ARG A 261 18.39 -9.09 12.87
CA ARG A 261 17.39 -9.11 11.80
C ARG A 261 16.18 -9.97 12.19
N GLN A 262 16.40 -11.19 12.66
CA GLN A 262 15.33 -12.08 13.12
C GLN A 262 14.55 -11.51 14.30
N LYS A 263 15.24 -10.91 15.28
CA LYS A 263 14.61 -10.29 16.44
C LYS A 263 13.72 -9.11 16.06
N HIS A 264 14.11 -8.36 15.03
CA HIS A 264 13.42 -7.15 14.59
C HIS A 264 12.54 -7.36 13.35
N GLY A 265 12.45 -8.59 12.82
CA GLY A 265 11.65 -8.91 11.64
C GLY A 265 12.13 -8.21 10.36
N ILE A 266 13.45 -8.03 10.22
CA ILE A 266 14.09 -7.41 9.05
C ILE A 266 14.49 -8.53 8.09
N ASP A 267 14.01 -8.48 6.85
CA ASP A 267 14.39 -9.45 5.80
C ASP A 267 15.82 -9.20 5.29
N ASP A 268 16.45 -10.24 4.73
CA ASP A 268 17.83 -10.21 4.18
C ASP A 268 17.96 -9.41 2.88
#